data_AF-A0A940LF47-F1
#
_entry.id   AF-A0A940LF47-F1
#
_cell.length_a   1.000
_cell.length_b   1.000
_cell.length_c   1.000
_cell.angle_alpha   90.00
_cell.angle_beta   90.00
_cell.angle_gamma   90.00
#
_symmetry.space_group_name_H-M   'P 1'
#
loop_
_entity.id
_entity.type
_entity.pdbx_description
1 polymer ?
#
loop_
_entity_poly.entity_id
_entity_poly.type
_entity_poly.pdbx_seq_one_letter_code
_entity_poly.pdbx_strand_id
1 'polypeptide(L)'
;MVVKAKADTTEGNFILDTGAPGLVLNLTYFRNYPITVHHDGEQTSIGGSTAGIQKTSVKELSFGTLQYFKMEADLANLGQIENAKGIKVLGLLGVELFKQCEMIIDFEKSLIYLHRIGRKEASSYRHEILKDTSLYRVLPIDITDNRVITTTELEG
;
A
#
# COMPACT_ATOMS: atom_id res chain seq x y z
N MET A 1 7.36 2.64 6.26
CA MET A 1 8.63 2.23 5.61
C MET A 1 8.80 3.00 4.30
N VAL A 2 10.03 3.31 3.87
CA VAL A 2 10.28 3.98 2.58
C VAL A 2 10.88 2.97 1.60
N VAL A 3 10.36 2.92 0.38
CA VAL A 3 10.83 2.05 -0.70
C VAL A 3 11.07 2.83 -1.98
N LYS A 4 11.90 2.31 -2.87
CA LYS A 4 12.00 2.81 -4.25
C LYS A 4 10.95 2.16 -5.11
N ALA A 5 10.21 2.97 -5.84
CA ALA A 5 9.23 2.53 -6.82
C ALA A 5 9.18 3.51 -8.00
N LYS A 6 8.64 3.05 -9.11
CA LYS A 6 8.50 3.80 -10.35
C LYS A 6 7.05 3.79 -10.81
N ALA A 7 6.48 4.98 -10.97
CA ALA A 7 5.16 5.19 -11.58
C ALA A 7 5.38 5.79 -12.98
N ASP A 8 5.01 5.03 -14.00
CA ASP A 8 5.29 5.25 -15.42
C ASP A 8 6.77 5.54 -15.68
N THR A 9 7.14 6.81 -15.86
CA THR A 9 8.51 7.25 -16.14
C THR A 9 9.21 7.83 -14.91
N THR A 10 8.49 8.04 -13.80
CA THR A 10 9.00 8.74 -12.62
C THR A 10 9.35 7.75 -11.51
N GLU A 11 10.63 7.67 -11.17
CA GLU A 11 11.14 6.83 -10.08
C GLU A 11 11.52 7.67 -8.86
N GLY A 12 11.23 7.16 -7.66
CA GLY A 12 11.58 7.85 -6.43
C GLY A 12 11.12 7.12 -5.19
N ASN A 13 11.02 7.87 -4.08
CA ASN A 13 10.63 7.28 -2.81
C ASN A 13 9.11 7.20 -2.71
N PHE A 14 8.63 6.03 -2.32
CA PHE A 14 7.26 5.80 -1.91
C PHE A 14 7.24 5.32 -0.46
N ILE A 15 6.14 5.58 0.22
CA ILE A 15 5.93 5.07 1.58
C ILE A 15 4.98 3.87 1.50
N LEU A 16 5.37 2.76 2.12
CA LEU A 16 4.42 1.68 2.40
C LEU A 16 3.52 2.15 3.53
N ASP A 17 2.23 2.29 3.24
CA ASP A 17 1.22 2.83 4.14
C ASP A 17 -0.05 1.97 4.08
N THR A 18 -0.21 1.05 5.03
CA THR A 18 -1.40 0.20 5.12
C THR A 18 -2.67 0.96 5.48
N GLY A 19 -2.57 2.23 5.91
CA GLY A 19 -3.72 3.10 6.17
C GLY A 19 -4.31 3.75 4.92
N ALA A 20 -3.59 3.69 3.78
CA ALA A 20 -4.11 4.12 2.49
C ALA A 20 -4.82 2.95 1.76
N PRO A 21 -5.94 3.19 1.06
CA PRO A 21 -6.65 2.17 0.28
C PRO A 21 -5.76 1.57 -0.80
N GLY A 22 -5.32 2.43 -1.71
CA GLY A 22 -4.60 2.06 -2.92
C GLY A 22 -3.40 2.96 -3.14
N LEU A 23 -3.12 3.26 -4.40
CA LEU A 23 -2.02 4.12 -4.78
C LEU A 23 -2.40 5.58 -4.55
N VAL A 24 -1.58 6.32 -3.80
CA VAL A 24 -1.70 7.78 -3.67
C VAL A 24 -0.47 8.40 -4.30
N LEU A 25 -0.63 9.36 -5.21
CA LEU A 25 0.46 10.11 -5.83
C LEU A 25 0.49 11.54 -5.32
N ASN A 26 1.70 12.04 -5.09
CA ASN A 26 1.90 13.41 -4.64
C ASN A 26 1.68 14.39 -5.81
N LEU A 27 0.67 15.25 -5.68
CA LEU A 27 0.36 16.32 -6.65
C LEU A 27 1.58 17.15 -7.04
N THR A 28 2.53 17.35 -6.12
CA THR A 28 3.77 18.08 -6.37
C THR A 28 4.48 17.59 -7.63
N TYR A 29 4.53 16.27 -7.85
CA TYR A 29 5.26 15.62 -8.95
C TYR A 29 4.34 15.13 -10.08
N PHE A 30 3.07 14.88 -9.79
CA PHE A 30 2.12 14.27 -10.73
C PHE A 30 1.01 15.21 -11.21
N ARG A 31 1.09 16.54 -10.96
CA ARG A 31 0.06 17.54 -11.35
C ARG A 31 -0.35 17.54 -12.82
N ASN A 32 0.50 17.07 -13.73
CA ASN A 32 0.25 17.06 -15.17
C ASN A 32 -0.43 15.76 -15.64
N TYR A 33 -0.70 14.83 -14.73
CA TYR A 33 -1.42 13.61 -15.08
C TYR A 33 -2.89 13.93 -15.41
N PRO A 34 -3.48 13.21 -16.37
CA PRO A 34 -4.88 13.41 -16.72
C PRO A 34 -5.78 13.02 -15.55
N ILE A 35 -6.70 13.89 -15.17
CA ILE A 35 -7.68 13.59 -14.13
C ILE A 35 -8.76 12.71 -14.76
N THR A 36 -8.98 11.53 -14.18
CA THR A 36 -9.98 10.57 -14.66
C THR A 36 -11.31 10.71 -13.93
N VAL A 37 -11.29 11.20 -12.69
CA VAL A 37 -12.49 11.40 -11.88
C VAL A 37 -12.31 12.62 -10.98
N HIS A 38 -13.35 13.45 -10.92
CA HIS A 38 -13.53 14.48 -9.92
C HIS A 38 -14.67 14.03 -8.99
N HIS A 39 -14.37 13.64 -7.76
CA HIS A 39 -15.40 13.47 -6.73
C HIS A 39 -15.35 14.67 -5.78
N ASP A 40 -16.48 15.35 -5.63
CA ASP A 40 -16.72 16.32 -4.54
C ASP A 40 -16.93 15.63 -3.17
N GLY A 41 -16.62 14.33 -3.09
CA GLY A 41 -16.77 13.52 -1.88
C GLY A 41 -15.65 13.81 -0.87
N GLU A 42 -16.05 14.03 0.38
CA GLU A 42 -15.16 14.26 1.51
C GLU A 42 -14.44 12.95 1.89
N GLN A 43 -13.13 12.85 1.63
CA GLN A 43 -12.26 11.95 2.39
C GLN A 43 -11.63 12.75 3.52
N THR A 44 -12.03 12.46 4.75
CA THR A 44 -11.30 12.93 5.94
C THR A 44 -9.95 12.22 6.01
N SER A 45 -8.92 12.87 5.50
CA SER A 45 -7.54 12.50 5.78
C SER A 45 -7.29 12.67 7.29
N ILE A 46 -6.37 11.89 7.86
CA ILE A 46 -6.00 11.94 9.30
C ILE A 46 -5.52 13.35 9.74
N GLY A 47 -5.24 14.26 8.80
CA GLY A 47 -4.93 15.67 9.02
C GLY A 47 -6.09 16.68 8.95
N GLY A 48 -7.35 16.25 8.81
CA GLY A 48 -8.52 17.11 9.01
C GLY A 48 -8.90 18.09 7.86
N SER A 49 -8.27 18.01 6.69
CA SER A 49 -8.65 18.83 5.53
C SER A 49 -9.56 18.07 4.57
N THR A 50 -10.75 18.62 4.29
CA THR A 50 -11.65 18.17 3.22
C THR A 50 -11.23 18.82 1.90
N ALA A 51 -10.56 18.05 1.05
CA ALA A 51 -10.35 18.39 -0.35
C ALA A 51 -10.98 17.30 -1.20
N GLY A 52 -11.66 17.67 -2.29
CA GLY A 52 -12.23 16.70 -3.22
C GLY A 52 -11.16 15.75 -3.74
N ILE A 53 -11.49 14.47 -3.83
CA ILE A 53 -10.57 13.43 -4.28
C ILE A 53 -10.43 13.55 -5.80
N GLN A 54 -9.25 13.93 -6.25
CA GLN A 54 -8.88 13.84 -7.66
C GLN A 54 -8.24 12.49 -7.91
N LYS A 55 -8.67 11.81 -8.95
CA LYS A 55 -8.10 10.52 -9.36
C LYS A 55 -7.40 10.61 -10.71
N THR A 56 -6.40 9.77 -10.90
CA THR A 56 -5.71 9.60 -12.18
C THR A 56 -5.46 8.12 -12.48
N SER A 57 -4.95 7.84 -13.68
CA SER A 57 -4.50 6.50 -14.07
C SER A 57 -2.99 6.48 -14.28
N VAL A 58 -2.36 5.47 -13.69
CA VAL A 58 -0.95 5.11 -13.88
C VAL A 58 -0.91 3.88 -14.79
N LYS A 59 -0.15 3.96 -15.90
CA LYS A 59 -0.06 2.85 -16.85
C LYS A 59 0.71 1.69 -16.25
N GLU A 60 1.80 1.99 -15.57
CA GLU A 60 2.67 1.00 -14.93
C GLU A 60 3.18 1.52 -13.58
N LEU A 61 3.01 0.70 -12.53
CA LEU A 61 3.69 0.88 -11.25
C LEU A 61 4.60 -0.32 -11.01
N SER A 62 5.85 -0.07 -10.64
CA SER A 62 6.80 -1.11 -10.27
C SER A 62 7.53 -0.80 -8.96
N PHE A 63 7.68 -1.81 -8.11
CA PHE A 63 8.55 -1.76 -6.93
C PHE A 63 9.10 -3.15 -6.64
N GLY A 64 10.42 -3.28 -6.52
CA GLY A 64 11.06 -4.61 -6.44
C GLY A 64 10.67 -5.50 -7.62
N THR A 65 10.16 -6.70 -7.33
CA THR A 65 9.65 -7.65 -8.33
C THR A 65 8.16 -7.47 -8.65
N LEU A 66 7.49 -6.54 -7.97
CA LEU A 66 6.06 -6.30 -8.12
C LEU A 66 5.81 -5.30 -9.25
N GLN A 67 4.92 -5.69 -10.16
CA GLN A 67 4.49 -4.90 -11.31
C GLN A 67 2.97 -4.91 -11.39
N TYR A 68 2.42 -3.71 -11.53
CA TYR A 68 1.00 -3.42 -11.63
C TYR A 68 0.75 -2.58 -12.87
N PHE A 69 -0.36 -2.84 -13.55
CA PHE A 69 -0.71 -2.17 -14.79
C PHE A 69 -2.10 -1.56 -14.68
N LYS A 70 -2.28 -0.40 -15.30
CA LYS A 70 -3.56 0.33 -15.35
C LYS A 70 -4.14 0.56 -13.95
N MET A 71 -3.30 1.11 -13.06
CA MET A 71 -3.70 1.43 -11.70
C MET A 71 -4.46 2.74 -11.68
N GLU A 72 -5.52 2.80 -10.88
CA GLU A 72 -6.09 4.08 -10.43
C GLU A 72 -5.28 4.60 -9.25
N ALA A 73 -5.09 5.91 -9.17
CA ALA A 73 -4.39 6.55 -8.08
C ALA A 73 -5.12 7.80 -7.61
N ASP A 74 -5.20 7.99 -6.30
CA ASP A 74 -5.63 9.25 -5.70
C ASP A 74 -4.50 10.27 -5.80
N LEU A 75 -4.83 11.52 -6.10
CA LEU A 75 -3.92 12.64 -6.13
C LEU A 75 -4.09 13.46 -4.85
N ALA A 76 -3.03 13.58 -4.06
CA ALA A 76 -3.04 14.31 -2.80
C ALA A 76 -1.79 15.17 -2.63
N ASN A 77 -1.87 16.21 -1.80
CA ASN A 77 -0.70 16.97 -1.39
C ASN A 77 -0.01 16.26 -0.22
N LEU A 78 1.18 15.70 -0.45
CA LEU A 78 1.95 14.98 0.58
C LEU A 78 3.05 15.84 1.22
N GLY A 79 3.02 17.16 1.06
CA GLY A 79 4.08 18.07 1.52
C GLY A 79 4.34 18.01 3.03
N GLN A 80 3.32 17.81 3.85
CA GLN A 80 3.50 17.62 5.29
C GLN A 80 4.33 16.36 5.61
N ILE A 81 4.11 15.28 4.87
CA ILE A 81 4.84 14.01 5.02
C ILE A 81 6.30 14.19 4.57
N GLU A 82 6.53 14.88 3.45
CA GLU A 82 7.88 15.20 2.96
C GLU A 82 8.65 16.03 3.99
N ASN A 83 8.03 17.08 4.54
CA ASN A 83 8.63 17.94 5.56
C ASN A 83 8.99 17.16 6.83
N ALA A 84 8.07 16.31 7.32
CA ALA A 84 8.31 15.52 8.51
C ALA A 84 9.44 14.47 8.33
N LYS A 85 9.62 13.95 7.11
CA LYS A 85 10.66 12.95 6.81
C LYS A 85 11.96 13.55 6.26
N GLY A 86 11.97 14.80 5.81
CA GLY A 86 13.11 15.44 5.15
C GLY A 86 13.48 14.81 3.80
N ILE A 87 12.55 14.11 3.14
CA ILE A 87 12.80 13.45 1.85
C ILE A 87 11.66 13.74 0.86
N LYS A 88 11.98 13.70 -0.43
CA LYS A 88 10.96 13.70 -1.48
C LYS A 88 10.15 12.42 -1.42
N VAL A 89 8.82 12.51 -1.45
CA VAL A 89 7.87 11.39 -1.43
C VAL A 89 6.96 11.51 -2.64
N LEU A 90 7.12 10.58 -3.58
CA LEU A 90 6.33 10.53 -4.81
C LEU A 90 4.91 10.00 -4.58
N GLY A 91 4.72 9.16 -3.56
CA GLY A 91 3.41 8.59 -3.27
C GLY A 91 3.39 7.63 -2.08
N LEU A 92 2.20 7.12 -1.81
CA LEU A 92 1.92 6.09 -0.81
C LEU A 92 1.47 4.81 -1.53
N LEU A 93 1.94 3.66 -1.03
CA LEU A 93 1.52 2.34 -1.48
C LEU A 93 0.55 1.79 -0.43
N GLY A 94 -0.73 1.79 -0.77
CA GLY A 94 -1.84 1.32 0.07
C GLY A 94 -2.00 -0.19 0.15
N VAL A 95 -2.87 -0.64 1.06
CA VAL A 95 -3.10 -2.05 1.39
C VAL A 95 -3.54 -2.89 0.19
N GLU A 96 -4.31 -2.32 -0.75
CA GLU A 96 -4.80 -3.04 -1.93
C GLU A 96 -3.70 -3.58 -2.83
N LEU A 97 -2.56 -2.86 -2.92
CA LEU A 97 -1.43 -3.31 -3.73
C LEU A 97 -0.86 -4.62 -3.18
N PHE A 98 -0.96 -4.85 -1.88
CA PHE A 98 -0.38 -6.00 -1.20
C PHE A 98 -1.34 -7.17 -1.05
N LYS A 99 -2.64 -7.03 -1.37
CA LYS A 99 -3.63 -8.13 -1.30
C LYS A 99 -3.28 -9.35 -2.16
N GLN A 100 -2.42 -9.18 -3.16
CA GLN A 100 -1.92 -10.27 -4.01
C GLN A 100 -0.57 -10.85 -3.55
N CYS A 101 -0.08 -10.40 -2.40
CA CYS A 101 1.17 -10.85 -1.82
C CYS A 101 0.89 -11.59 -0.52
N GLU A 102 1.73 -12.58 -0.22
CA GLU A 102 1.95 -12.95 1.16
C GLU A 102 2.87 -11.89 1.79
N MET A 103 2.43 -11.33 2.92
CA MET A 103 3.19 -10.39 3.72
C MET A 103 3.55 -11.05 5.05
N ILE A 104 4.84 -11.08 5.38
CA ILE A 104 5.32 -11.53 6.69
C ILE A 104 6.08 -10.38 7.33
N ILE A 105 5.66 -9.98 8.53
CA ILE A 105 6.33 -8.98 9.34
C ILE A 105 7.14 -9.72 10.41
N ASP A 106 8.44 -9.79 10.22
CA ASP A 106 9.40 -10.38 11.17
C ASP A 106 9.96 -9.26 12.04
N PHE A 107 9.38 -9.08 13.23
CA PHE A 107 9.79 -8.03 14.17
C PHE A 107 11.17 -8.27 14.76
N GLU A 108 11.56 -9.53 14.99
CA GLU A 108 12.87 -9.86 15.55
C GLU A 108 13.99 -9.42 14.61
N LYS A 109 13.82 -9.66 13.30
CA LYS A 109 14.78 -9.22 12.29
C LYS A 109 14.52 -7.80 11.77
N SER A 110 13.42 -7.18 12.18
CA SER A 110 12.95 -5.90 11.62
C SER A 110 12.81 -5.93 10.09
N LEU A 111 12.22 -7.02 9.56
CA LEU A 111 12.04 -7.25 8.13
C LEU A 111 10.56 -7.37 7.76
N ILE A 112 10.23 -6.90 6.56
CA ILE A 112 8.98 -7.21 5.88
C ILE A 112 9.32 -8.02 4.64
N TYR A 113 8.80 -9.25 4.59
CA TYR A 113 8.84 -10.07 3.39
C TYR A 113 7.55 -9.85 2.60
N LEU A 114 7.70 -9.60 1.30
CA LEU A 114 6.59 -9.50 0.35
C LEU A 114 6.84 -10.51 -0.77
N HIS A 115 5.99 -11.52 -0.84
CA HIS A 115 6.06 -12.53 -1.89
C HIS A 115 4.80 -12.51 -2.74
N ARG A 116 4.94 -12.25 -4.04
CA ARG A 116 3.81 -12.36 -4.97
C ARG A 116 3.57 -13.83 -5.27
N ILE A 117 2.52 -14.40 -4.71
CA ILE A 117 2.16 -15.78 -5.00
C ILE A 117 1.52 -15.85 -6.38
N GLY A 118 2.26 -16.41 -7.35
CA GLY A 118 1.74 -16.64 -8.70
C GLY A 118 0.62 -17.68 -8.71
N ARG A 119 -0.33 -17.58 -9.65
CA ARG A 119 -1.45 -18.56 -9.77
C ARG A 119 -0.99 -20.03 -9.84
N LYS A 120 0.14 -20.30 -10.50
CA LYS A 120 0.71 -21.65 -10.64
C LYS A 120 1.40 -22.14 -9.35
N GLU A 121 1.82 -21.22 -8.50
CA GLU A 121 2.60 -21.46 -7.29
C GLU A 121 1.70 -21.54 -6.04
N ALA A 122 0.50 -20.96 -6.08
CA ALA A 122 -0.42 -20.89 -4.94
C ALA A 122 -0.73 -22.23 -4.26
N SER A 123 -0.76 -23.33 -5.03
CA SER A 123 -1.02 -24.67 -4.50
C SER A 123 0.20 -25.32 -3.85
N SER A 124 1.43 -24.93 -4.21
CA SER A 124 2.66 -25.58 -3.77
C SER A 124 3.52 -24.74 -2.83
N TYR A 125 3.36 -23.42 -2.83
CA TYR A 125 4.17 -22.53 -2.02
C TYR A 125 3.78 -22.59 -0.54
N ARG A 126 4.79 -22.74 0.32
CA ARG A 126 4.69 -22.62 1.77
C ARG A 126 5.94 -21.92 2.29
N HIS A 127 5.78 -20.78 2.93
CA HIS A 127 6.89 -20.10 3.60
C HIS A 127 7.44 -20.99 4.73
N GLU A 128 8.76 -20.94 4.99
CA GLU A 128 9.39 -21.83 5.97
C GLU A 128 8.86 -21.64 7.39
N ILE A 129 8.59 -20.39 7.77
CA ILE A 129 7.96 -20.02 9.05
C ILE A 129 6.57 -20.68 9.21
N LEU A 130 5.89 -20.99 8.10
CA LEU A 130 4.56 -21.59 8.10
C LEU A 130 4.57 -23.12 7.96
N LYS A 131 5.76 -23.77 8.00
CA LYS A 131 5.87 -25.24 7.91
C LYS A 131 5.40 -25.93 9.19
N ASP A 132 5.68 -25.34 10.35
CA ASP A 132 5.24 -25.87 11.64
C ASP A 132 4.10 -25.01 12.21
N THR A 133 2.87 -25.43 11.93
CA THR A 133 1.66 -24.70 12.34
C THR A 133 1.38 -24.80 13.84
N SER A 134 2.10 -25.65 14.58
CA SER A 134 1.91 -25.79 16.04
C SER A 134 2.51 -24.62 16.82
N LEU A 135 3.43 -23.86 16.21
CA LEU A 135 4.15 -22.75 16.84
C LEU A 135 3.42 -21.41 16.77
N TYR A 136 2.31 -21.32 16.04
CA TYR A 136 1.59 -20.07 15.86
C TYR A 136 0.08 -20.23 15.95
N ARG A 137 -0.59 -19.13 16.33
CA ARG A 137 -2.05 -19.02 16.31
C ARG A 137 -2.48 -18.36 15.00
N VAL A 138 -3.41 -18.99 14.30
CA VAL A 138 -4.06 -18.38 13.13
C VAL A 138 -5.24 -17.56 13.61
N LEU A 139 -5.20 -16.26 13.34
CA LEU A 139 -6.31 -15.34 13.58
C LEU A 139 -6.81 -14.83 12.23
N PRO A 140 -8.09 -15.03 11.88
CA PRO A 140 -8.65 -14.46 10.67
C PRO A 140 -8.66 -12.93 10.78
N ILE A 141 -8.43 -12.28 9.64
CA ILE A 141 -8.51 -10.83 9.51
C ILE A 141 -9.48 -10.47 8.39
N ASP A 142 -10.16 -9.35 8.58
CA ASP A 142 -10.95 -8.69 7.55
C ASP A 142 -10.24 -7.39 7.16
N ILE A 143 -10.38 -7.00 5.90
CA ILE A 143 -9.91 -5.71 5.40
C ILE A 143 -11.13 -4.90 4.99
N THR A 144 -11.50 -3.92 5.81
CA THR A 144 -12.66 -3.04 5.61
C THR A 144 -12.22 -1.60 5.85
N ASP A 145 -12.65 -0.67 4.98
CA ASP A 145 -12.28 0.75 5.05
C ASP A 145 -10.76 0.99 5.20
N ASN A 146 -9.96 0.17 4.50
CA ASN A 146 -8.48 0.21 4.51
C ASN A 146 -7.87 -0.08 5.88
N ARG A 147 -8.64 -0.73 6.76
CA ARG A 147 -8.18 -1.18 8.07
C ARG A 147 -8.14 -2.69 8.07
N VAL A 148 -7.06 -3.22 8.63
CA VAL A 148 -6.97 -4.63 8.99
C VAL A 148 -7.64 -4.78 10.34
N ILE A 149 -8.71 -5.56 10.40
CA ILE A 149 -9.52 -5.79 11.59
C ILE A 149 -9.43 -7.28 11.93
N THR A 150 -9.28 -7.59 13.21
CA THR A 150 -9.42 -8.95 13.72
C THR A 150 -10.31 -8.91 14.94
N THR A 151 -11.18 -9.90 15.08
CA THR A 151 -12.05 -10.05 16.24
C THR A 151 -11.61 -11.27 17.00
N THR A 152 -11.19 -11.09 18.24
CA THR A 152 -10.80 -12.18 19.13
C THR A 152 -11.56 -12.05 20.45
N GLU A 153 -12.31 -13.08 20.83
CA GLU A 153 -12.77 -13.22 22.20
C GLU A 153 -11.58 -13.68 23.06
N LEU A 154 -11.19 -12.85 24.01
CA LEU A 154 -10.26 -13.25 25.07
C LEU A 154 -11.10 -13.91 26.16
N GLU A 155 -11.10 -15.24 26.21
CA GLU A 155 -11.47 -15.94 27.43
C GLU A 155 -10.43 -15.57 28.50
N GLY A 156 -10.91 -14.96 29.59
CA GLY A 156 -10.12 -14.60 30.76
C GLY A 156 -9.92 -15.75 31.72
#